data_AF-A0A0G4GP57-F1
#
_entry.id   AF-A0A0G4GP57-F1
#
_cell.length_a   1.000
_cell.length_b   1.000
_cell.length_c   1.000
_cell.angle_alpha   90.00
_cell.angle_beta   90.00
_cell.angle_gamma   90.00
#
_symmetry.space_group_name_H-M   'P 1'
#
loop_
_entity.id
_entity.type
_entity.pdbx_description
1 polymer ?
#
loop_
_entity_poly.entity_id
_entity_poly.type
_entity_poly.pdbx_seq_one_letter_code
_entity_poly.pdbx_strand_id
1 'polypeptide(L)'
;MQHTHQHPFTHIFVGRRTYFLLSLTDILRLRAVCRWLRELFRAAQLRQRLNHSLSTEAGLRPVVNGQAVQLLVFDDQQMGVADLLAAVCVTEAGGWEEMREAIALAAQCGYCQLPVRLTATDLHKFLNKTVYLATPRVLAHRMMVGRHIDFGTNGVTFQLFDHGKTLRAIRDEDGFEIEIDPRAGHYYQRHRQQHDPPVRSRIEYSHAEGWRLRAAADFASVSSFIKRTLFGHFNKTTHATTNSIRRVLDR
;
A
#
# COMPACT_ATOMS: atom_id res chain seq x y z
N MET A 1 -38.10 30.57 -13.71
CA MET A 1 -37.86 29.49 -12.75
C MET A 1 -37.50 28.24 -13.53
N GLN A 2 -36.23 27.84 -13.55
CA GLN A 2 -35.81 26.60 -14.21
C GLN A 2 -35.99 25.44 -13.23
N HIS A 3 -36.97 24.57 -13.51
CA HIS A 3 -37.14 23.31 -12.81
C HIS A 3 -36.03 22.36 -13.25
N THR A 4 -35.00 22.21 -12.42
CA THR A 4 -34.04 21.10 -12.56
C THR A 4 -34.79 19.81 -12.22
N HIS A 5 -35.15 19.01 -13.24
CA HIS A 5 -35.73 17.68 -13.03
C HIS A 5 -34.74 16.81 -12.22
N GLN A 6 -34.93 16.75 -10.90
CA GLN A 6 -34.28 15.76 -10.06
C GLN A 6 -34.92 14.40 -10.31
N HIS A 7 -34.12 13.44 -10.77
CA HIS A 7 -34.59 12.08 -11.06
C HIS A 7 -35.14 11.41 -9.77
N PRO A 8 -36.22 10.61 -9.84
CA PRO A 8 -36.86 9.98 -8.67
C PRO A 8 -36.00 8.94 -7.93
N PHE A 9 -34.72 8.78 -8.26
CA PHE A 9 -33.79 7.94 -7.49
C PHE A 9 -32.72 8.78 -6.77
N THR A 10 -32.62 10.08 -7.03
CA THR A 10 -31.63 10.94 -6.34
C THR A 10 -31.87 10.94 -4.83
N HIS A 11 -33.12 11.06 -4.38
CA HIS A 11 -33.44 11.10 -2.96
C HIS A 11 -33.06 9.82 -2.19
N ILE A 12 -33.07 8.66 -2.84
CA ILE A 12 -32.58 7.40 -2.24
C ILE A 12 -31.09 7.50 -1.93
N PHE A 13 -30.31 8.17 -2.79
CA PHE A 13 -28.85 8.31 -2.63
C PHE A 13 -28.40 9.67 -2.08
N VAL A 14 -29.30 10.51 -1.56
CA VAL A 14 -28.96 11.82 -0.97
C VAL A 14 -28.77 11.74 0.56
N GLY A 15 -29.27 10.67 1.20
CA GLY A 15 -29.10 10.46 2.64
C GLY A 15 -27.69 10.01 3.03
N ARG A 16 -27.15 10.54 4.14
CA ARG A 16 -25.81 10.16 4.67
C ARG A 16 -25.63 8.66 4.91
N ARG A 17 -26.72 7.90 5.15
CA ARG A 17 -26.66 6.46 5.42
C ARG A 17 -26.93 5.59 4.19
N THR A 18 -27.71 6.07 3.23
CA THR A 18 -28.09 5.28 2.06
C THR A 18 -26.96 5.18 1.02
N TYR A 19 -25.99 6.09 1.06
CA TYR A 19 -24.78 6.06 0.20
C TYR A 19 -23.87 4.84 0.45
N PHE A 20 -24.00 4.23 1.62
CA PHE A 20 -23.21 3.07 2.05
C PHE A 20 -23.96 1.74 1.88
N LEU A 21 -25.22 1.77 1.44
CA LEU A 21 -26.02 0.55 1.25
C LEU A 21 -25.58 -0.27 0.04
N LEU A 22 -25.05 0.40 -0.99
CA LEU A 22 -24.53 -0.28 -2.17
C LEU A 22 -23.10 -0.76 -1.92
N SER A 23 -22.87 -2.04 -2.22
CA SER A 23 -21.51 -2.57 -2.24
C SER A 23 -20.69 -1.88 -3.33
N LEU A 24 -19.37 -1.93 -3.19
CA LEU A 24 -18.46 -1.45 -4.23
C LEU A 24 -18.77 -2.07 -5.60
N THR A 25 -19.05 -3.37 -5.61
CA THR A 25 -19.37 -4.12 -6.83
C THR A 25 -20.65 -3.59 -7.48
N ASP A 26 -21.67 -3.27 -6.70
CA ASP A 26 -22.93 -2.72 -7.21
C ASP A 26 -22.69 -1.33 -7.82
N ILE A 27 -21.92 -0.47 -7.16
CA ILE A 27 -21.58 0.85 -7.69
C ILE A 27 -20.86 0.74 -9.03
N LEU A 28 -19.86 -0.14 -9.13
CA LEU A 28 -19.11 -0.34 -10.36
C LEU A 28 -20.01 -0.86 -11.50
N ARG A 29 -20.87 -1.85 -11.21
CA ARG A 29 -21.83 -2.40 -12.17
C ARG A 29 -22.81 -1.33 -12.63
N LEU A 30 -23.43 -0.61 -11.70
CA LEU A 30 -24.39 0.46 -11.98
C LEU A 30 -23.79 1.57 -12.84
N ARG A 31 -22.55 1.99 -12.54
CA ARG A 31 -21.80 2.96 -13.35
C ARG A 31 -21.42 2.42 -14.73
N ALA A 32 -21.21 1.12 -14.88
CA ALA A 32 -20.90 0.51 -16.17
C ALA A 32 -22.14 0.47 -17.08
N VAL A 33 -23.31 0.13 -16.53
CA VAL A 33 -24.54 -0.09 -17.31
C VAL A 33 -25.39 1.16 -17.52
N CYS A 34 -25.30 2.17 -16.65
CA CYS A 34 -26.20 3.32 -16.69
C CYS A 34 -25.44 4.66 -16.58
N ARG A 35 -25.49 5.46 -17.66
CA ARG A 35 -24.87 6.78 -17.72
C ARG A 35 -25.44 7.73 -16.66
N TRP A 36 -26.74 7.65 -16.38
CA TRP A 36 -27.38 8.47 -15.35
C TRP A 36 -26.84 8.16 -13.94
N LEU A 37 -26.62 6.89 -13.60
CA LEU A 37 -26.04 6.50 -12.31
C LEU A 37 -24.58 6.93 -12.15
N ARG A 38 -23.84 7.15 -13.25
CA ARG A 38 -22.50 7.76 -13.16
C ARG A 38 -22.53 9.15 -12.53
N GLU A 39 -23.62 9.89 -12.73
CA GLU A 39 -23.80 11.24 -12.19
C GLU A 39 -24.13 11.25 -10.69
N LEU A 40 -24.53 10.12 -10.12
CA LEU A 40 -24.76 9.99 -8.67
C LEU A 40 -23.46 9.85 -7.88
N PHE A 41 -22.44 9.22 -8.46
CA PHE A 41 -21.13 9.00 -7.84
C PHE A 41 -20.09 9.95 -8.45
N ARG A 42 -20.32 11.26 -8.27
CA ARG A 42 -19.38 12.31 -8.62
C ARG A 42 -18.31 12.47 -7.54
N ALA A 43 -17.34 13.34 -7.79
CA ALA A 43 -16.17 13.50 -6.95
C ALA A 43 -16.51 13.77 -5.48
N ALA A 44 -17.45 14.68 -5.20
CA ALA A 44 -17.85 15.02 -3.83
C ALA A 44 -18.35 13.79 -3.05
N GLN A 45 -19.19 12.97 -3.68
CA GLN A 45 -19.73 11.80 -3.02
C GLN A 45 -18.72 10.66 -2.89
N LEU A 46 -17.83 10.48 -3.88
CA LEU A 46 -16.74 9.51 -3.79
C LEU A 46 -15.75 9.89 -2.68
N ARG A 47 -15.45 11.18 -2.49
CA ARG A 47 -14.63 11.67 -1.36
C ARG A 47 -15.30 11.40 -0.02
N GLN A 48 -16.60 11.67 0.09
CA GLN A 48 -17.36 11.34 1.30
C GLN A 48 -17.29 9.84 1.60
N ARG A 49 -17.45 8.99 0.58
CA ARG A 49 -17.34 7.54 0.74
C ARG A 49 -15.93 7.12 1.14
N LEU A 50 -14.91 7.64 0.47
CA LEU A 50 -13.52 7.37 0.77
C LEU A 50 -13.17 7.71 2.23
N ASN A 51 -13.56 8.89 2.71
CA ASN A 51 -13.34 9.31 4.09
C ASN A 51 -14.02 8.38 5.09
N HIS A 52 -15.23 7.90 4.77
CA HIS A 52 -15.91 6.91 5.59
C HIS A 52 -15.15 5.59 5.61
N SER A 53 -14.80 5.03 4.45
CA SER A 53 -14.09 3.75 4.34
C SER A 53 -12.72 3.80 5.01
N LEU A 54 -11.97 4.91 4.87
CA LEU A 54 -10.71 5.12 5.60
C LEU A 54 -10.87 5.11 7.12
N SER A 55 -12.04 5.54 7.62
CA SER A 55 -12.33 5.63 9.05
C SER A 55 -12.82 4.31 9.66
N THR A 56 -13.35 3.40 8.83
CA THR A 56 -13.95 2.13 9.26
C THR A 56 -13.11 0.91 8.91
N GLU A 57 -12.24 0.99 7.89
CA GLU A 57 -11.34 -0.10 7.53
C GLU A 57 -10.39 -0.40 8.68
N ALA A 58 -10.56 -1.60 9.26
CA ALA A 58 -9.86 -2.05 10.44
C ALA A 58 -8.34 -1.88 10.29
N GLY A 59 -7.80 -2.02 9.08
CA GLY A 59 -6.40 -1.89 8.68
C GLY A 59 -5.80 -0.48 8.70
N LEU A 60 -6.60 0.57 8.55
CA LEU A 60 -6.11 1.91 8.19
C LEU A 60 -6.08 2.90 9.36
N ARG A 61 -6.74 2.56 10.47
CA ARG A 61 -6.83 3.40 11.65
C ARG A 61 -6.55 2.61 12.95
N PRO A 62 -5.34 2.06 13.14
CA PRO A 62 -4.99 1.39 14.38
C PRO A 62 -5.05 2.34 15.57
N VAL A 63 -5.33 1.76 16.73
CA VAL A 63 -5.16 2.43 18.02
C VAL A 63 -3.75 2.12 18.51
N VAL A 64 -2.91 3.14 18.60
CA VAL A 64 -1.54 3.05 19.14
C VAL A 64 -1.51 3.88 20.41
N ASN A 65 -1.12 3.27 21.55
CA ASN A 65 -1.11 3.92 22.86
C ASN A 65 -2.43 4.62 23.24
N GLY A 66 -3.57 4.02 22.89
CA GLY A 66 -4.90 4.57 23.17
C GLY A 66 -5.35 5.70 22.23
N GLN A 67 -4.52 6.09 21.24
CA GLN A 67 -4.86 7.09 20.23
C GLN A 67 -5.05 6.45 18.86
N ALA A 68 -6.13 6.83 18.17
CA ALA A 68 -6.38 6.39 16.81
C ALA A 68 -5.44 7.14 15.85
N VAL A 69 -4.51 6.43 15.22
CA VAL A 69 -3.56 6.99 14.24
C VAL A 69 -4.06 6.67 12.84
N GLN A 70 -4.17 7.70 11.99
CA GLN A 70 -4.45 7.49 10.57
C GLN A 70 -3.15 7.05 9.87
N LEU A 71 -3.12 5.86 9.29
CA LEU A 71 -1.92 5.39 8.56
C LEU A 71 -1.84 5.95 7.15
N LEU A 72 -2.99 6.10 6.49
CA LEU A 72 -3.09 6.42 5.08
C LEU A 72 -4.13 7.52 4.85
N VAL A 73 -3.78 8.45 3.99
CA VAL A 73 -4.68 9.45 3.42
C VAL A 73 -4.48 9.48 1.91
N PHE A 74 -5.50 9.92 1.18
CA PHE A 74 -5.40 10.16 -0.25
C PHE A 74 -5.37 11.67 -0.52
N ASP A 75 -4.63 12.08 -1.54
CA ASP A 75 -4.64 13.44 -2.07
C ASP A 75 -5.90 13.70 -2.90
N ASP A 76 -7.05 13.49 -2.28
CA ASP A 76 -8.36 13.36 -2.90
C ASP A 76 -8.85 14.63 -3.60
N GLN A 77 -8.32 15.80 -3.22
CA GLN A 77 -8.62 17.09 -3.84
C GLN A 77 -8.08 17.17 -5.26
N GLN A 78 -6.91 16.57 -5.52
CA GLN A 78 -6.28 16.54 -6.85
C GLN A 78 -6.78 15.39 -7.72
N MET A 79 -7.57 14.48 -7.16
CA MET A 79 -8.06 13.29 -7.85
C MET A 79 -9.31 13.57 -8.68
N GLY A 80 -9.30 13.06 -9.92
CA GLY A 80 -10.49 12.98 -10.76
C GLY A 80 -11.47 11.91 -10.28
N VAL A 81 -12.65 11.84 -10.89
CA VAL A 81 -13.68 10.84 -10.53
C VAL A 81 -13.16 9.40 -10.68
N ALA A 82 -12.33 9.13 -11.70
CA ALA A 82 -11.74 7.81 -11.91
C ALA A 82 -10.77 7.42 -10.80
N ASP A 83 -9.89 8.35 -10.40
CA ASP A 83 -8.90 8.13 -9.34
C ASP A 83 -9.57 7.97 -7.98
N LEU A 84 -10.58 8.80 -7.69
CA LEU A 84 -11.38 8.66 -6.47
C LEU A 84 -12.09 7.30 -6.40
N LEU A 85 -12.60 6.82 -7.54
CA LEU A 85 -13.22 5.49 -7.60
C LEU A 85 -12.18 4.39 -7.35
N ALA A 86 -10.96 4.53 -7.90
CA ALA A 86 -9.85 3.62 -7.63
C ALA A 86 -9.44 3.65 -6.15
N ALA A 87 -9.35 4.83 -5.53
CA ALA A 87 -9.04 4.99 -4.11
C ALA A 87 -10.09 4.30 -3.22
N VAL A 88 -11.38 4.48 -3.52
CA VAL A 88 -12.47 3.77 -2.83
C VAL A 88 -12.35 2.27 -3.06
N CYS A 89 -12.08 1.82 -4.29
CA CYS A 89 -11.90 0.39 -4.59
C CYS A 89 -10.77 -0.25 -3.78
N VAL A 90 -9.62 0.41 -3.72
CA VAL A 90 -8.43 -0.07 -3.01
C VAL A 90 -8.66 -0.09 -1.50
N THR A 91 -9.36 0.92 -0.98
CA THR A 91 -9.68 1.01 0.45
C THR A 91 -10.66 -0.10 0.85
N GLU A 92 -11.78 -0.23 0.14
CA GLU A 92 -12.86 -1.19 0.47
C GLU A 92 -12.57 -2.64 0.07
N ALA A 93 -11.57 -2.88 -0.79
CA ALA A 93 -11.09 -4.24 -1.03
C ALA A 93 -10.41 -4.86 0.21
N GLY A 94 -10.00 -4.02 1.17
CA GLY A 94 -9.45 -4.44 2.45
C GLY A 94 -8.12 -5.18 2.35
N GLY A 95 -7.75 -5.90 3.42
CA GLY A 95 -6.48 -6.62 3.50
C GLY A 95 -5.27 -5.74 3.86
N TRP A 96 -5.53 -4.60 4.50
CA TRP A 96 -4.51 -3.65 4.94
C TRP A 96 -3.81 -4.05 6.25
N GLU A 97 -4.29 -5.09 6.94
CA GLU A 97 -3.77 -5.60 8.22
C GLU A 97 -2.24 -5.79 8.22
N GLU A 98 -1.72 -6.58 7.28
CA GLU A 98 -0.29 -6.87 7.19
C GLU A 98 0.52 -5.65 6.76
N MET A 99 -0.04 -4.84 5.86
CA MET A 99 0.64 -3.62 5.40
C MET A 99 0.70 -2.57 6.51
N ARG A 100 -0.29 -2.53 7.41
CA ARG A 100 -0.26 -1.65 8.58
C ARG A 100 1.00 -1.86 9.39
N GLU A 101 1.33 -3.11 9.71
CA GLU A 101 2.49 -3.38 10.58
C GLU A 101 3.77 -2.91 9.90
N ALA A 102 3.89 -3.13 8.60
CA ALA A 102 5.03 -2.67 7.82
C ALA A 102 5.10 -1.13 7.72
N ILE A 103 3.98 -0.43 7.57
CA ILE A 103 3.92 1.05 7.57
C ILE A 103 4.28 1.59 8.97
N ALA A 104 3.71 1.03 10.03
CA ALA A 104 3.99 1.43 11.39
C ALA A 104 5.48 1.21 11.74
N LEU A 105 6.05 0.06 11.37
CA LEU A 105 7.48 -0.21 11.54
C LEU A 105 8.35 0.77 10.75
N ALA A 106 8.00 1.06 9.49
CA ALA A 106 8.73 2.04 8.69
C ALA A 106 8.72 3.43 9.35
N ALA A 107 7.58 3.86 9.90
CA ALA A 107 7.48 5.11 10.63
C ALA A 107 8.33 5.13 11.91
N GLN A 108 8.30 4.04 12.69
CA GLN A 108 9.14 3.89 13.90
C GLN A 108 10.64 3.90 13.57
N CYS A 109 11.03 3.36 12.43
CA CYS A 109 12.41 3.41 11.93
C CYS A 109 12.79 4.76 11.31
N GLY A 110 11.85 5.72 11.21
CA GLY A 110 12.08 7.03 10.62
C GLY A 110 12.06 7.06 9.08
N TYR A 111 11.59 6.00 8.41
CA TYR A 111 11.60 5.88 6.95
C TYR A 111 10.35 6.45 6.26
N CYS A 112 9.28 6.70 6.99
CA CYS A 112 8.10 7.36 6.42
C CYS A 112 7.40 8.23 7.45
N GLN A 113 6.76 9.29 6.98
CA GLN A 113 5.91 10.15 7.80
C GLN A 113 4.47 9.66 7.74
N LEU A 114 3.79 9.66 8.89
CA LEU A 114 2.37 9.32 8.99
C LEU A 114 1.50 10.59 9.06
N PRO A 115 0.32 10.60 8.43
CA PRO A 115 -0.20 9.56 7.52
C PRO A 115 0.55 9.55 6.18
N VAL A 116 0.72 8.37 5.60
CA VAL A 116 1.23 8.24 4.22
C VAL A 116 0.20 8.81 3.25
N ARG A 117 0.62 9.77 2.42
CA ARG A 117 -0.26 10.42 1.44
C ARG A 117 -0.15 9.75 0.07
N LEU A 118 -1.17 8.99 -0.30
CA LEU A 118 -1.30 8.39 -1.63
C LEU A 118 -1.88 9.38 -2.64
N THR A 119 -1.32 9.36 -3.84
CA THR A 119 -1.66 10.23 -4.98
C THR A 119 -2.25 9.41 -6.13
N ALA A 120 -2.73 10.08 -7.18
CA ALA A 120 -3.22 9.38 -8.37
C ALA A 120 -2.12 8.50 -9.01
N THR A 121 -0.88 8.97 -9.02
CA THR A 121 0.29 8.21 -9.51
C THR A 121 0.49 6.89 -8.77
N ASP A 122 0.17 6.81 -7.48
CA ASP A 122 0.23 5.56 -6.72
C ASP A 122 -0.83 4.57 -7.19
N LEU A 123 -2.05 5.05 -7.41
CA LEU A 123 -3.17 4.24 -7.86
C LEU A 123 -2.95 3.72 -9.29
N HIS A 124 -2.31 4.53 -10.14
CA HIS A 124 -2.02 4.18 -11.54
C HIS A 124 -0.96 3.10 -11.71
N LYS A 125 -0.36 2.59 -10.61
CA LYS A 125 0.42 1.35 -10.63
C LYS A 125 -0.41 0.15 -11.12
N PHE A 126 -1.73 0.20 -10.96
CA PHE A 126 -2.64 -0.83 -11.45
C PHE A 126 -3.50 -0.27 -12.58
N LEU A 127 -3.45 -0.93 -13.74
CA LEU A 127 -4.21 -0.52 -14.93
C LEU A 127 -5.72 -0.57 -14.70
N ASN A 128 -6.19 -1.53 -13.90
CA ASN A 128 -7.59 -1.70 -13.56
C ASN A 128 -7.77 -2.56 -12.29
N LYS A 129 -9.02 -2.61 -11.80
CA LYS A 129 -9.41 -3.39 -10.61
C LYS A 129 -9.09 -4.88 -10.74
N THR A 130 -9.20 -5.46 -11.93
CA THR A 130 -8.93 -6.89 -12.13
C THR A 130 -7.46 -7.21 -11.88
N VAL A 131 -6.54 -6.39 -12.40
CA VAL A 131 -5.10 -6.53 -12.15
C VAL A 131 -4.80 -6.36 -10.65
N TYR A 132 -5.42 -5.36 -10.01
CA TYR A 132 -5.29 -5.15 -8.57
C TYR A 132 -5.72 -6.37 -7.76
N LEU A 133 -6.91 -6.94 -8.05
CA LEU A 133 -7.44 -8.09 -7.33
C LEU A 133 -6.71 -9.42 -7.64
N ALA A 134 -6.09 -9.53 -8.81
CA ALA A 134 -5.27 -10.69 -9.17
C ALA A 134 -3.89 -10.67 -8.49
N THR A 135 -3.42 -9.49 -8.11
CA THR A 135 -2.14 -9.31 -7.40
C THR A 135 -2.32 -9.67 -5.92
N PRO A 136 -1.41 -10.45 -5.30
CA PRO A 136 -1.45 -10.65 -3.86
C PRO A 136 -1.52 -9.32 -3.10
N ARG A 137 -2.50 -9.17 -2.20
CA ARG A 137 -2.87 -7.87 -1.62
C ARG A 137 -1.70 -7.13 -0.99
N VAL A 138 -0.82 -7.83 -0.27
CA VAL A 138 0.36 -7.21 0.36
C VAL A 138 1.32 -6.65 -0.68
N LEU A 139 1.52 -7.34 -1.81
CA LEU A 139 2.30 -6.80 -2.94
C LEU A 139 1.60 -5.59 -3.56
N ALA A 140 0.28 -5.65 -3.73
CA ALA A 140 -0.47 -4.56 -4.34
C ALA A 140 -0.37 -3.28 -3.50
N HIS A 141 -0.64 -3.40 -2.19
CA HIS A 141 -0.46 -2.31 -1.23
C HIS A 141 0.99 -1.83 -1.20
N ARG A 142 1.97 -2.74 -1.28
CA ARG A 142 3.38 -2.39 -1.31
C ARG A 142 3.75 -1.57 -2.54
N MET A 143 3.24 -1.90 -3.73
CA MET A 143 3.51 -1.14 -4.95
C MET A 143 3.01 0.31 -4.85
N MET A 144 1.91 0.55 -4.12
CA MET A 144 1.37 1.89 -3.89
C MET A 144 2.13 2.66 -2.80
N VAL A 145 2.49 2.00 -1.70
CA VAL A 145 3.08 2.66 -0.52
C VAL A 145 4.61 2.73 -0.59
N GLY A 146 5.25 1.85 -1.36
CA GLY A 146 6.68 1.61 -1.32
C GLY A 146 7.55 2.84 -1.55
N ARG A 147 7.16 3.73 -2.47
CA ARG A 147 7.88 4.97 -2.76
C ARG A 147 7.85 6.00 -1.62
N HIS A 148 6.95 5.82 -0.65
CA HIS A 148 6.81 6.69 0.52
C HIS A 148 7.64 6.20 1.70
N ILE A 149 8.35 5.08 1.54
CA ILE A 149 9.25 4.51 2.54
C ILE A 149 10.67 4.72 2.04
N ASP A 150 11.27 5.80 2.52
CA ASP A 150 12.58 6.28 2.14
C ASP A 150 13.63 5.78 3.13
N PHE A 151 14.64 5.09 2.62
CA PHE A 151 15.75 4.60 3.44
C PHE A 151 16.80 5.69 3.73
N GLY A 152 16.59 6.93 3.28
CA GLY A 152 17.44 8.10 3.53
C GLY A 152 18.79 8.08 2.81
N THR A 153 19.18 6.94 2.23
CA THR A 153 20.43 6.79 1.49
C THR A 153 20.17 7.08 0.01
N ASN A 154 20.67 8.21 -0.51
CA ASN A 154 20.63 8.57 -1.93
C ASN A 154 19.23 8.52 -2.61
N GLY A 155 18.16 8.77 -1.84
CA GLY A 155 16.78 8.70 -2.36
C GLY A 155 16.29 7.28 -2.67
N VAL A 156 16.95 6.25 -2.13
CA VAL A 156 16.50 4.86 -2.30
C VAL A 156 15.26 4.62 -1.45
N THR A 157 14.16 4.28 -2.11
CA THR A 157 12.91 3.91 -1.46
C THR A 157 12.67 2.42 -1.59
N PHE A 158 11.76 1.87 -0.79
CA PHE A 158 11.35 0.48 -0.96
C PHE A 158 10.26 0.36 -2.05
N GLN A 159 10.63 0.77 -3.25
CA GLN A 159 9.79 0.63 -4.43
C GLN A 159 9.84 -0.81 -4.97
N LEU A 160 8.71 -1.26 -5.53
CA LEU A 160 8.64 -2.47 -6.34
C LEU A 160 8.50 -2.07 -7.81
N PHE A 161 9.22 -2.77 -8.68
CA PHE A 161 9.25 -2.54 -10.13
C PHE A 161 8.77 -3.81 -10.84
N ASP A 162 7.63 -3.69 -11.50
CA ASP A 162 6.99 -4.80 -12.21
C ASP A 162 7.46 -4.84 -13.67
N HIS A 163 8.05 -5.97 -14.07
CA HIS A 163 8.50 -6.26 -15.44
C HIS A 163 7.71 -7.44 -16.05
N GLY A 164 6.50 -7.67 -15.56
CA GLY A 164 5.55 -8.68 -16.05
C GLY A 164 5.87 -10.10 -15.60
N LYS A 165 7.08 -10.59 -15.86
CA LYS A 165 7.53 -11.94 -15.43
C LYS A 165 8.38 -11.91 -14.17
N THR A 166 8.95 -10.77 -13.86
CA THR A 166 9.86 -10.58 -12.72
C THR A 166 9.47 -9.31 -11.98
N LEU A 167 9.58 -9.36 -10.67
CA LEU A 167 9.35 -8.23 -9.79
C LEU A 167 10.70 -7.86 -9.16
N ARG A 168 11.11 -6.60 -9.23
CA ARG A 168 12.31 -6.11 -8.55
C ARG A 168 11.94 -5.27 -7.34
N ALA A 169 12.81 -5.26 -6.34
CA ALA A 169 12.61 -4.48 -5.12
C ALA A 169 13.81 -3.59 -4.83
N ILE A 170 13.56 -2.39 -4.30
CA ILE A 170 14.54 -1.38 -3.86
C ILE A 170 15.29 -0.70 -5.03
N ARG A 171 15.85 -1.48 -5.95
CA ARG A 171 16.48 -0.98 -7.18
C ARG A 171 15.89 -1.64 -8.41
N ASP A 172 15.82 -0.89 -9.49
CA ASP A 172 15.41 -1.40 -10.79
C ASP A 172 16.63 -1.90 -11.59
N GLU A 173 17.34 -2.87 -11.02
CA GLU A 173 18.60 -3.40 -11.54
C GLU A 173 18.57 -4.94 -11.56
N ASP A 174 19.32 -5.55 -12.48
CA ASP A 174 19.51 -7.00 -12.50
C ASP A 174 20.08 -7.49 -11.15
N GLY A 175 19.54 -8.58 -10.64
CA GLY A 175 19.90 -9.18 -9.35
C GLY A 175 19.02 -8.72 -8.19
N PHE A 176 18.26 -7.62 -8.34
CA PHE A 176 17.27 -7.16 -7.35
C PHE A 176 15.88 -7.78 -7.55
N GLU A 177 15.79 -8.89 -8.27
CA GLU A 177 14.55 -9.65 -8.42
C GLU A 177 14.14 -10.34 -7.11
N ILE A 178 12.82 -10.41 -6.91
CA ILE A 178 12.19 -11.24 -5.89
C ILE A 178 11.33 -12.30 -6.57
N GLU A 179 11.48 -13.55 -6.14
CA GLU A 179 10.64 -14.66 -6.58
C GLU A 179 9.43 -14.72 -5.65
N ILE A 180 8.25 -14.49 -6.21
CA ILE A 180 6.98 -14.58 -5.49
C ILE A 180 6.50 -16.02 -5.55
N ASP A 181 6.08 -16.52 -4.39
CA ASP A 181 5.62 -17.90 -4.23
C ASP A 181 6.64 -18.92 -4.78
N PRO A 182 7.91 -18.86 -4.33
CA PRO A 182 8.90 -19.82 -4.74
C PRO A 182 8.41 -21.22 -4.41
N ARG A 183 8.88 -22.22 -5.17
CA ARG A 183 8.80 -23.63 -4.75
C ARG A 183 9.74 -23.83 -3.55
N ALA A 184 9.32 -23.34 -2.39
CA ALA A 184 10.02 -23.52 -1.13
C ALA A 184 9.59 -24.86 -0.52
N GLY A 185 10.47 -25.46 0.28
CA GLY A 185 10.20 -26.72 0.98
C GLY A 185 8.94 -26.68 1.84
N HIS A 186 8.52 -27.86 2.30
CA HIS A 186 7.24 -28.13 2.98
C HIS A 186 6.87 -27.23 4.18
N TYR A 187 7.82 -26.51 4.79
CA TYR A 187 7.57 -25.67 5.97
C TYR A 187 6.73 -24.42 5.68
N TYR A 188 6.94 -23.73 4.56
CA TYR A 188 6.19 -22.50 4.25
C TYR A 188 4.89 -22.76 3.48
N GLN A 189 4.80 -23.89 2.79
CA GLN A 189 3.61 -24.26 2.01
C GLN A 189 2.39 -24.49 2.91
N ARG A 190 2.58 -25.00 4.13
CA ARG A 190 1.49 -25.37 5.05
C ARG A 190 0.74 -24.17 5.64
N HIS A 191 1.39 -23.01 5.72
CA HIS A 191 0.80 -21.77 6.27
C HIS A 191 0.70 -20.66 5.22
N ARG A 192 0.79 -21.03 3.94
CA ARG A 192 0.75 -20.10 2.82
C ARG A 192 -0.58 -19.35 2.80
N GLN A 193 -0.49 -18.02 2.77
CA GLN A 193 -1.64 -17.15 2.56
C GLN A 193 -1.61 -16.61 1.13
N GLN A 194 -2.71 -16.78 0.38
CA GLN A 194 -2.77 -16.33 -1.02
C GLN A 194 -2.50 -14.83 -1.19
N HIS A 195 -2.87 -14.04 -0.19
CA HIS A 195 -2.72 -12.59 -0.23
C HIS A 195 -1.40 -12.06 0.33
N ASP A 196 -0.63 -12.93 0.99
CA ASP A 196 0.68 -12.64 1.55
C ASP A 196 1.60 -13.88 1.33
N PRO A 197 1.90 -14.21 0.05
CA PRO A 197 2.59 -15.45 -0.30
C PRO A 197 4.06 -15.43 0.15
N PRO A 198 4.73 -16.59 0.26
CA PRO A 198 6.16 -16.66 0.48
C PRO A 198 6.96 -15.90 -0.58
N VAL A 199 8.15 -15.43 -0.22
CA VAL A 199 9.03 -14.69 -1.13
C VAL A 199 10.44 -15.24 -1.00
N ARG A 200 11.17 -15.39 -2.10
CA ARG A 200 12.61 -15.61 -2.09
C ARG A 200 13.32 -14.36 -2.58
N SER A 201 14.33 -13.92 -1.85
CA SER A 201 15.14 -12.75 -2.22
C SER A 201 16.61 -12.92 -1.88
N ARG A 202 17.48 -12.26 -2.64
CA ARG A 202 18.92 -12.14 -2.41
C ARG A 202 19.30 -10.78 -1.84
N ILE A 203 18.36 -9.86 -1.70
CA ILE A 203 18.64 -8.45 -1.42
C ILE A 203 18.93 -8.27 0.07
N GLU A 204 20.04 -7.60 0.38
CA GLU A 204 20.43 -7.24 1.74
C GLU A 204 21.10 -5.86 1.76
N TYR A 205 20.96 -5.14 2.87
CA TYR A 205 21.75 -3.96 3.13
C TYR A 205 22.98 -4.28 3.99
N SER A 206 24.15 -3.81 3.54
CA SER A 206 25.38 -3.80 4.33
C SER A 206 25.88 -2.38 4.51
N HIS A 207 26.56 -2.12 5.62
CA HIS A 207 27.17 -0.81 5.86
C HIS A 207 28.30 -0.49 4.86
N ALA A 208 29.09 -1.49 4.46
CA ALA A 208 30.26 -1.27 3.63
C ALA A 208 29.92 -1.05 2.14
N GLU A 209 28.93 -1.79 1.63
CA GLU A 209 28.61 -1.86 0.20
C GLU A 209 27.22 -1.27 -0.12
N GLY A 210 26.46 -0.86 0.90
CA GLY A 210 25.06 -0.48 0.76
C GLY A 210 24.16 -1.67 0.40
N TRP A 211 23.19 -1.43 -0.47
CA TRP A 211 22.31 -2.46 -1.01
C TRP A 211 23.08 -3.38 -1.95
N ARG A 212 23.04 -4.69 -1.65
CA ARG A 212 23.83 -5.72 -2.33
C ARG A 212 23.08 -7.05 -2.39
N LEU A 213 23.69 -8.01 -3.09
CA LEU A 213 23.18 -9.36 -3.22
C LEU A 213 23.92 -10.32 -2.28
N ARG A 214 23.19 -11.25 -1.67
CA ARG A 214 23.71 -12.35 -0.85
C ARG A 214 23.10 -13.70 -1.27
N ALA A 215 23.40 -14.75 -0.52
CA ALA A 215 22.73 -16.04 -0.67
C ALA A 215 21.21 -15.90 -0.55
N ALA A 216 20.48 -16.53 -1.47
CA ALA A 216 19.03 -16.47 -1.51
C ALA A 216 18.42 -16.96 -0.19
N ALA A 217 17.46 -16.22 0.34
CA ALA A 217 16.74 -16.56 1.54
C ALA A 217 15.24 -16.63 1.25
N ASP A 218 14.60 -17.65 1.81
CA ASP A 218 13.14 -17.82 1.77
C ASP A 218 12.52 -17.11 2.97
N PHE A 219 11.53 -16.29 2.68
CA PHE A 219 10.70 -15.59 3.65
C PHE A 219 9.33 -16.25 3.67
N ALA A 220 8.79 -16.41 4.89
CA ALA A 220 7.48 -17.03 5.08
C ALA A 220 6.35 -16.27 4.33
N SER A 221 6.52 -14.97 4.12
CA SER A 221 5.56 -14.11 3.43
C SER A 221 6.18 -12.81 2.89
N VAL A 222 5.44 -12.07 2.05
CA VAL A 222 5.82 -10.73 1.57
C VAL A 222 5.94 -9.76 2.74
N SER A 223 5.00 -9.79 3.69
CA SER A 223 5.05 -8.94 4.89
C SER A 223 6.30 -9.21 5.74
N SER A 224 6.69 -10.49 5.89
CA SER A 224 7.91 -10.90 6.58
C SER A 224 9.17 -10.38 5.87
N PHE A 225 9.22 -10.49 4.54
CA PHE A 225 10.29 -9.93 3.72
C PHE A 225 10.41 -8.40 3.88
N ILE A 226 9.28 -7.67 3.83
CA ILE A 226 9.24 -6.22 4.01
C ILE A 226 9.76 -5.85 5.40
N LYS A 227 9.20 -6.45 6.47
CA LYS A 227 9.59 -6.17 7.85
C LYS A 227 11.09 -6.47 8.09
N ARG A 228 11.59 -7.60 7.59
CA ARG A 228 13.01 -7.98 7.72
C ARG A 228 13.93 -6.98 7.03
N THR A 229 13.55 -6.53 5.83
CA THR A 229 14.34 -5.58 5.05
C THR A 229 14.37 -4.21 5.72
N LEU A 230 13.24 -3.70 6.22
CA LEU A 230 13.17 -2.44 6.98
C LEU A 230 14.04 -2.51 8.24
N PHE A 231 13.83 -3.53 9.06
CA PHE A 231 14.57 -3.71 10.31
C PHE A 231 16.07 -3.95 10.06
N GLY A 232 16.41 -4.71 9.02
CA GLY A 232 17.79 -5.00 8.62
C GLY A 232 18.55 -3.73 8.25
N HIS A 233 17.94 -2.86 7.43
CA HIS A 233 18.53 -1.57 7.09
C HIS A 233 18.70 -0.70 8.34
N PHE A 234 17.64 -0.54 9.15
CA PHE A 234 17.67 0.27 10.38
C PHE A 234 18.76 -0.16 11.35
N ASN A 235 18.85 -1.44 11.61
CA ASN A 235 19.86 -1.98 12.51
C ASN A 235 21.28 -1.68 12.01
N LYS A 236 21.53 -1.78 10.69
CA LYS A 236 22.86 -1.55 10.11
C LYS A 236 23.23 -0.07 10.04
N THR A 237 22.29 0.82 9.80
CA THR A 237 22.55 2.26 9.75
C THR A 237 22.65 2.88 11.14
N THR A 238 21.81 2.47 12.09
CA THR A 238 21.77 3.06 13.43
C THR A 238 22.94 2.61 14.31
N HIS A 239 23.34 1.33 14.26
CA HIS A 239 24.52 0.86 15.03
C HIS A 239 25.86 1.40 14.50
N ALA A 240 25.93 1.76 13.22
CA ALA A 240 27.13 2.39 12.66
C ALA A 240 27.35 3.80 13.23
N THR A 241 26.28 4.58 13.37
CA THR A 241 26.32 5.94 13.93
C THR A 241 26.82 5.97 15.37
N THR A 242 26.44 4.97 16.19
CA THR A 242 26.93 4.86 17.58
C THR A 242 28.43 4.55 17.65
N ASN A 243 28.94 3.73 16.72
CA ASN A 243 30.36 3.39 16.65
C ASN A 243 31.23 4.52 16.06
N SER A 244 30.69 5.34 15.14
CA SER A 244 31.41 6.51 14.63
C SER A 244 31.52 7.62 15.69
N ILE A 245 30.49 7.82 16.54
CA ILE A 245 30.53 8.80 17.63
C ILE A 245 31.57 8.43 18.70
N ARG A 246 31.70 7.14 19.05
CA ARG A 246 32.78 6.68 19.97
C ARG A 246 34.18 7.00 19.43
N ARG A 247 34.42 6.78 18.13
CA ARG A 247 35.73 7.07 17.50
C ARG A 247 36.05 8.56 17.38
N VAL A 248 35.05 9.44 17.43
CA VAL A 248 35.23 10.90 17.41
C VAL A 248 35.45 11.45 18.81
N LEU A 249 34.97 10.78 19.85
CA LEU A 249 35.20 11.15 21.26
C LEU A 249 36.50 10.58 21.84
N ASP A 250 37.12 9.59 21.18
CA ASP A 250 38.43 9.02 21.53
C ASP A 250 39.62 9.70 20.77
N ARG A 251 39.44 10.94 20.30
CA ARG A 251 40.50 11.79 19.71
C ARG A 251 40.62 13.10 20.47
#